data_AF-A0A366ZII8-F1
#
_entry.id   AF-A0A366ZII8-F1
#
_cell.length_a   1.000
_cell.length_b   1.000
_cell.length_c   1.000
_cell.angle_alpha   90.00
_cell.angle_beta   90.00
_cell.angle_gamma   90.00
#
_symmetry.space_group_name_H-M   'P 1'
#
loop_
_entity.id
_entity.type
_entity.pdbx_description
1 polymer ?
#
loop_
_entity_poly.entity_id
_entity_poly.type
_entity_poly.pdbx_seq_one_letter_code
_entity_poly.pdbx_strand_id
1 'polypeptide(L)' 'MAAVLDLAAAVGAADVRLAVWTFNERAIRLYERMGPTARQLTMGRLLPRGAGPAPVPDGR' A
#
# COMPACT_ATOMS: atom_id res chain seq x y z
N MET A 1 6.46 -12.25 11.50
CA MET A 1 4.98 -12.34 11.43
C MET A 1 4.36 -12.94 12.67
N ALA A 2 4.90 -14.05 13.20
CA ALA A 2 4.38 -14.72 14.41
C ALA A 2 4.03 -13.74 15.55
N ALA A 3 4.98 -12.90 15.99
CA ALA A 3 4.73 -11.93 17.07
C ALA A 3 3.56 -10.95 16.81
N VAL A 4 3.30 -10.57 15.55
CA VAL A 4 2.17 -9.70 15.19
C VAL A 4 0.85 -10.48 15.25
N LEU A 5 0.86 -11.74 14.81
CA LEU A 5 -0.31 -12.61 14.86
C LEU A 5 -0.65 -13.00 16.31
N ASP A 6 0.35 -13.28 17.12
CA ASP A 6 0.19 -13.59 18.54
C ASP A 6 -0.41 -12.40 19.29
N LEU A 7 0.08 -11.18 19.02
CA LEU A 7 -0.49 -9.96 19.56
C LEU A 7 -1.93 -9.74 19.07
N ALA A 8 -2.19 -9.93 17.77
CA ALA A 8 -3.52 -9.77 17.20
C ALA A 8 -4.53 -10.72 17.84
N ALA A 9 -4.14 -11.98 18.06
CA ALA A 9 -4.95 -12.96 18.78
C ALA A 9 -5.18 -12.54 20.23
N ALA A 10 -4.14 -12.07 20.93
CA ALA A 10 -4.25 -11.64 22.33
C ALA A 10 -5.20 -10.45 22.53
N VAL A 11 -5.31 -9.56 21.56
CA VAL A 11 -6.24 -8.41 21.61
C VAL A 11 -7.62 -8.72 21.00
N GLY A 12 -7.88 -9.97 20.61
CA GLY A 12 -9.15 -10.38 20.01
C GLY A 12 -9.41 -9.82 18.61
N ALA A 13 -8.35 -9.51 17.85
CA ALA A 13 -8.49 -9.05 16.47
C ALA A 13 -9.02 -10.17 15.57
N ALA A 14 -10.02 -9.85 14.76
CA ALA A 14 -10.63 -10.81 13.83
C ALA A 14 -9.85 -10.98 12.51
N ASP A 15 -8.99 -10.02 12.15
CA ASP A 15 -8.22 -10.07 10.89
C ASP A 15 -6.91 -9.25 11.01
N VAL A 16 -5.90 -9.66 10.26
CA VAL A 16 -4.62 -8.94 10.10
C VAL A 16 -4.38 -8.72 8.62
N ARG A 17 -4.32 -7.45 8.21
CA ARG A 17 -4.18 -7.04 6.81
C ARG A 17 -2.92 -6.22 6.62
N LEU A 18 -2.24 -6.44 5.51
CA LEU A 18 -1.08 -5.66 5.08
C LEU A 18 -1.22 -5.27 3.62
N ALA A 19 -0.66 -4.11 3.28
CA ALA A 19 -0.51 -3.68 1.90
C ALA A 19 0.94 -3.88 1.45
N VAL A 20 1.12 -4.45 0.27
CA VAL A 20 2.43 -4.61 -0.36
C VAL A 20 2.33 -4.13 -1.80
N TRP A 21 3.32 -3.36 -2.23
CA TRP A 21 3.40 -2.91 -3.62
C TRP A 21 3.66 -4.09 -4.55
N THR A 22 2.97 -4.11 -5.69
CA THR A 22 3.04 -5.21 -6.67
C THR A 22 4.44 -5.42 -7.25
N PHE A 23 5.25 -4.36 -7.36
CA PHE A 23 6.64 -4.47 -7.80
C PHE A 23 7.56 -5.16 -6.77
N ASN A 24 7.13 -5.31 -5.52
CA ASN A 24 7.94 -5.92 -4.47
C ASN A 24 7.66 -7.42 -4.36
N GLU A 25 7.98 -8.16 -5.42
CA GLU A 25 7.74 -9.60 -5.48
C GLU A 25 8.41 -10.38 -4.35
N ARG A 26 9.59 -9.92 -3.88
CA ARG A 26 10.30 -10.58 -2.78
C ARG A 26 9.50 -10.51 -1.49
N ALA A 27 8.87 -9.36 -1.20
CA ALA A 27 8.01 -9.21 -0.05
C ALA A 27 6.70 -10.01 -0.22
N ILE A 28 6.10 -10.02 -1.42
CA ILE A 28 4.91 -10.83 -1.71
C ILE A 28 5.18 -12.31 -1.39
N ARG A 29 6.25 -12.89 -1.96
CA ARG A 29 6.63 -14.28 -1.71
C ARG A 29 6.93 -14.55 -0.23
N LEU A 30 7.47 -13.58 0.49
CA LEU A 30 7.71 -13.70 1.93
C LEU A 30 6.38 -13.78 2.70
N TYR A 31 5.42 -12.89 2.40
CA TYR A 31 4.12 -12.88 3.04
C TYR A 31 3.31 -14.14 2.71
N GLU A 32 3.31 -14.62 1.46
CA GLU A 32 2.63 -15.87 1.09
C GLU A 32 3.16 -17.07 1.88
N ARG A 33 4.48 -17.19 2.06
CA ARG A 33 5.08 -18.25 2.90
C ARG A 33 4.71 -18.15 4.38
N MET A 34 4.33 -16.96 4.85
CA MET A 34 3.94 -16.74 6.24
C MET A 34 2.43 -16.94 6.46
N GLY A 35 1.65 -17.25 5.42
CA GLY A 35 0.21 -17.56 5.51
C GLY A 35 -0.75 -16.51 4.96
N PRO A 36 -0.45 -15.18 4.94
CA PRO A 36 -1.29 -14.22 4.24
C PRO A 36 -1.47 -14.52 2.76
N THR A 37 -2.69 -14.29 2.26
CA THR A 37 -3.03 -14.39 0.84
C THR A 37 -3.38 -13.02 0.29
N ALA A 38 -3.17 -12.81 -1.01
CA ALA A 38 -3.67 -11.62 -1.69
C ALA A 38 -5.21 -11.57 -1.60
N ARG A 39 -5.76 -10.42 -1.18
CA ARG A 39 -7.21 -10.20 -1.03
C ARG A 39 -7.73 -9.01 -1.83
N GLN A 40 -6.87 -8.06 -2.20
CA GLN A 40 -7.27 -6.84 -2.90
C GLN A 40 -6.13 -6.37 -3.81
N LEU A 41 -6.50 -5.88 -4.99
CA LEU A 41 -5.60 -5.18 -5.92
C LEU A 41 -5.99 -3.69 -5.95
N THR A 42 -5.04 -2.82 -5.62
CA THR A 42 -5.20 -1.37 -5.79
C THR A 42 -4.49 -0.94 -7.07
N MET A 43 -5.21 -0.27 -7.97
CA MET A 43 -4.69 0.25 -9.24
C MET A 43 -4.76 1.77 -9.25
N GLY A 44 -3.78 2.41 -9.88
CA GLY A 44 -3.74 3.86 -10.02
C GLY A 44 -3.11 4.27 -11.34
N ARG A 45 -3.50 5.44 -11.84
CA ARG A 45 -2.88 6.09 -12.99
C ARG A 45 -2.31 7.43 -12.54
N LEU A 46 -1.05 7.69 -12.86
CA LEU A 46 -0.47 9.02 -12.67
C LEU A 46 -1.19 9.98 -13.62
N LEU A 47 -1.87 10.97 -13.04
CA LEU A 47 -2.38 12.09 -13.80
C LEU A 47 -1.22 13.06 -14.09
N PRO A 48 -1.23 13.75 -15.25
CA PRO A 48 -0.33 14.86 -15.47
C PRO A 48 -0.45 15.80 -14.29
N ARG A 49 0.67 16.12 -13.65
CA ARG A 49 0.70 17.21 -12.68
C ARG A 49 0.32 18.44 -13.48
N GLY A 50 -0.89 18.97 -13.30
CA GLY A 50 -1.30 20.19 -13.97
C GLY A 50 -0.18 21.19 -13.79
N ALA A 51 0.30 21.79 -14.89
CA ALA A 51 1.08 23.00 -14.77
C ALA A 51 0.29 23.90 -13.83
N GLY A 52 0.91 24.33 -12.72
CA GLY A 52 0.28 25.36 -11.89
C GLY A 52 -0.21 26.50 -12.77
N PRO A 53 -1.20 27.29 -12.32
CA PRO A 53 -1.72 28.39 -13.13
C PRO A 53 -0.55 29.15 -13.75
N ALA A 54 -0.62 29.35 -15.08
CA ALA A 54 0.44 30.03 -15.82
C ALA A 54 0.78 31.33 -15.08
N PRO A 55 2.07 31.70 -14.96
CA PRO A 55 2.43 32.98 -14.35
C PRO A 55 1.63 34.07 -15.05
N VAL A 56 0.81 34.78 -14.27
CA VAL A 56 0.08 35.94 -14.77
C VAL A 56 1.16 36.92 -15.26
N PRO A 57 1.13 37.35 -16.53
CA PRO A 57 2.08 38.36 -16.98
C PRO A 57 1.84 39.61 -16.15
N ASP A 58 2.80 39.97 -15.29
CA ASP A 58 2.82 41.25 -14.62
C ASP A 58 3.02 42.31 -15.71
N GLY A 59 1.93 42.96 -16.09
CA GLY A 59 1.93 44.08 -17.02
C GLY A 59 2.42 45.35 -16.34
N ARG A 60 3.72 45.46 -16.06
CA ARG A 60 4.41 46.71 -15.69
C ARG A 60 5.81 46.80 -16.26
#